data_AF-A0A418M349-F1
#
_entry.id   AF-A0A418M349-F1
#
_cell.length_a   1.000
_cell.length_b   1.000
_cell.length_c   1.000
_cell.angle_alpha   90.00
_cell.angle_beta   90.00
_cell.angle_gamma   90.00
#
_symmetry.space_group_name_H-M   'P 1'
#
loop_
_entity.id
_entity.type
_entity.pdbx_description
1 polymer ?
#
loop_
_entity_poly.entity_id
_entity_poly.type
_entity_poly.pdbx_seq_one_letter_code
_entity_poly.pdbx_strand_id
1 'polypeptide(L)'
;PLWAGMGHWVPKTLSLLGWGTLAYLSVLGTAGAYLLWMFAIARIPMSVAALFLYVQPILGVVLSEMVVPVPLKVSYYLGSGLILLALYLGRDRASVYKPTMLPGMDDV
;
A
#
# COMPACT_ATOMS: atom_id res chain seq x y z
N PRO A 1 23.02 -9.44 -11.03
CA PRO A 1 21.84 -8.67 -11.51
C PRO A 1 22.18 -7.98 -12.84
N LEU A 2 21.23 -7.81 -13.76
CA LEU A 2 21.50 -7.41 -15.17
C LEU A 2 22.29 -6.10 -15.31
N TRP A 3 22.18 -5.18 -14.36
CA TRP A 3 22.92 -3.92 -14.31
C TRP A 3 24.45 -4.08 -14.14
N ALA A 4 24.89 -5.12 -13.43
CA ALA A 4 26.31 -5.41 -13.23
C ALA A 4 26.96 -6.02 -14.50
N GLY A 5 26.17 -6.69 -15.34
CA GLY A 5 26.61 -7.21 -16.63
C GLY A 5 26.74 -6.14 -17.72
N MET A 6 26.12 -4.97 -17.53
CA MET A 6 26.17 -3.82 -18.46
C MET A 6 27.28 -2.81 -18.12
N GLY A 7 28.18 -3.13 -17.18
CA GLY A 7 29.31 -2.25 -16.82
C GLY A 7 28.93 -1.02 -16.00
N HIS A 8 27.74 -0.98 -15.39
CA HIS A 8 27.38 0.10 -14.47
C HIS A 8 28.05 -0.09 -13.12
N TRP A 9 28.80 0.93 -12.71
CA TRP A 9 29.59 0.95 -11.48
C TRP A 9 28.71 1.24 -10.27
N VAL A 10 28.92 0.50 -9.18
CA VAL A 10 28.34 0.86 -7.89
C VAL A 10 28.97 2.19 -7.45
N PRO A 11 28.18 3.22 -7.11
CA PRO A 11 28.71 4.46 -6.57
C PRO A 11 29.56 4.15 -5.34
N LYS A 12 30.84 4.51 -5.37
CA LYS A 12 31.77 4.25 -4.25
C LYS A 12 31.51 5.17 -3.06
N THR A 13 30.77 6.26 -3.25
CA THR A 13 30.45 7.25 -2.23
C THR A 13 28.99 7.68 -2.35
N LEU A 14 28.21 7.48 -1.30
CA LEU A 14 26.89 8.10 -1.19
C LEU A 14 27.03 9.53 -0.68
N SER A 15 26.36 10.47 -1.35
CA SER A 15 26.22 11.84 -0.87
C SER A 15 25.41 11.87 0.43
N LEU A 16 25.52 12.94 1.22
CA LEU A 16 24.70 13.13 2.42
C LEU A 16 23.20 13.03 2.11
N LEU A 17 22.78 13.55 0.96
CA LEU A 17 21.41 13.42 0.47
C LEU A 17 21.04 11.96 0.21
N GLY A 18 21.94 11.17 -0.39
CA GLY A 18 21.74 9.73 -0.58
C GLY A 18 21.56 8.97 0.73
N TRP A 19 22.36 9.30 1.76
CA TRP A 19 22.16 8.78 3.11
C TRP A 19 20.81 9.19 3.71
N GLY A 20 20.41 10.44 3.52
CA GLY A 20 19.10 10.94 3.92
C GLY A 20 17.95 10.19 3.25
N THR A 21 18.05 9.92 1.95
CA THR A 21 17.05 9.13 1.20
C THR A 21 16.98 7.69 1.70
N LEU A 22 18.12 7.05 1.97
CA LEU A 22 18.15 5.70 2.56
C LEU A 22 17.50 5.67 3.94
N ALA A 23 17.85 6.61 4.81
CA ALA A 23 17.27 6.71 6.15
C ALA A 23 15.74 6.94 6.07
N TYR A 24 15.29 7.84 5.19
CA TYR A 24 13.88 8.10 4.96
C TYR A 24 13.12 6.85 4.50
N LEU A 25 13.63 6.16 3.46
CA LEU A 25 12.97 4.98 2.90
C LEU A 25 12.96 3.79 3.87
N SER A 26 14.06 3.56 4.58
CA SER A 26 14.16 2.44 5.52
C SER A 26 13.33 2.66 6.77
N VAL A 27 13.38 3.86 7.37
CA VAL A 27 12.67 4.15 8.62
C VAL A 27 11.20 4.46 8.37
N LEU A 28 10.88 5.43 7.50
CA LEU A 28 9.49 5.85 7.29
C LEU A 28 8.79 5.01 6.24
N GLY A 29 9.43 4.84 5.08
CA GLY A 29 8.84 4.11 3.94
C GLY A 29 8.67 2.60 4.18
N THR A 30 9.49 2.02 5.06
CA THR A 30 9.52 0.56 5.28
C THR A 30 9.15 0.20 6.71
N ALA A 31 10.06 0.41 7.68
CA ALA A 31 9.86 -0.05 9.05
C ALA A 31 8.62 0.57 9.70
N GLY A 32 8.48 1.89 9.62
CA GLY A 32 7.36 2.64 10.17
C GLY A 32 6.03 2.25 9.51
N ALA A 33 5.97 2.28 8.18
CA ALA A 33 4.78 1.86 7.43
C ALA A 33 4.37 0.41 7.77
N TYR A 34 5.33 -0.52 7.86
CA TYR A 34 5.08 -1.91 8.18
C TYR A 34 4.58 -2.11 9.62
N LEU A 35 5.18 -1.41 10.59
CA LEU A 35 4.72 -1.44 11.98
C LEU A 35 3.29 -0.91 12.11
N LEU A 36 2.97 0.18 11.43
CA LEU A 36 1.61 0.72 11.39
C LEU A 36 0.63 -0.26 10.73
N TRP A 37 1.04 -0.92 9.64
CA TRP A 37 0.24 -1.95 8.98
C TRP A 37 -0.04 -3.13 9.89
N MET A 38 0.99 -3.69 10.54
CA MET A 38 0.87 -4.78 11.51
C MET A 38 -0.04 -4.39 12.69
N PHE A 39 0.12 -3.16 13.19
CA PHE A 39 -0.73 -2.59 14.23
C PHE A 39 -2.20 -2.50 13.80
N ALA A 40 -2.47 -2.13 12.54
CA ALA A 40 -3.81 -2.01 12.00
C ALA A 40 -4.47 -3.38 11.83
N ILE A 41 -3.82 -4.34 11.16
CA ILE A 41 -4.38 -5.68 10.92
C ILE A 41 -4.60 -6.47 12.21
N ALA A 42 -3.89 -6.14 13.29
CA ALA A 42 -4.14 -6.70 14.61
C ALA A 42 -5.43 -6.21 15.28
N ARG A 43 -6.05 -5.12 14.78
CA ARG A 43 -7.22 -4.47 15.39
C ARG A 43 -8.47 -4.47 14.51
N ILE A 44 -8.33 -4.67 13.20
CA ILE A 44 -9.46 -4.65 12.26
C ILE A 44 -9.50 -5.94 11.44
N PRO A 45 -10.68 -6.34 10.93
CA PRO A 45 -10.78 -7.49 10.03
C PRO A 45 -9.84 -7.35 8.83
N MET A 46 -9.14 -8.43 8.49
CA MET A 46 -8.17 -8.45 7.37
C MET A 46 -8.81 -8.01 6.04
N SER A 47 -10.08 -8.36 5.83
CA SER A 47 -10.85 -7.93 4.66
C SER A 47 -10.96 -6.42 4.56
N VAL A 48 -11.22 -5.73 5.68
CA VAL A 48 -11.28 -4.26 5.73
C VAL A 48 -9.89 -3.67 5.57
N ALA A 49 -8.87 -4.23 6.23
CA ALA A 49 -7.50 -3.74 6.11
C ALA A 49 -6.99 -3.81 4.65
N ALA A 50 -7.27 -4.91 3.95
CA ALA A 50 -6.87 -5.08 2.55
C ALA A 50 -7.48 -4.00 1.64
N LEU A 51 -8.70 -3.53 1.93
CA LEU A 51 -9.32 -2.45 1.17
C LEU A 51 -8.53 -1.13 1.27
N PHE A 52 -7.86 -0.85 2.39
CA PHE A 52 -7.04 0.35 2.54
C PHE A 52 -5.82 0.38 1.61
N LEU A 53 -5.33 -0.77 1.15
CA LEU A 53 -4.22 -0.82 0.18
C LEU A 53 -4.60 -0.19 -1.16
N TYR A 54 -5.88 -0.25 -1.54
CA TYR A 54 -6.37 0.40 -2.75
C TYR A 54 -6.47 1.93 -2.60
N VAL A 55 -6.39 2.48 -1.39
CA VAL A 55 -6.37 3.93 -1.17
C VAL A 55 -5.00 4.53 -1.53
N GLN A 56 -3.92 3.74 -1.44
CA GLN A 56 -2.56 4.17 -1.74
C GLN A 56 -2.38 4.83 -3.13
N PRO A 57 -2.87 4.26 -4.26
CA PRO A 57 -2.80 4.93 -5.56
C PRO A 57 -3.57 6.25 -5.62
N ILE A 58 -4.70 6.38 -4.92
CA ILE A 58 -5.48 7.63 -4.85
C ILE A 58 -4.66 8.71 -4.12
N LEU A 59 -4.06 8.35 -2.97
CA LEU A 59 -3.13 9.24 -2.27
C LEU A 59 -1.93 9.61 -3.14
N GLY A 60 -1.45 8.67 -3.97
CA GLY A 60 -0.39 8.94 -4.95
C GLY A 60 -0.77 10.01 -5.96
N VAL A 61 -2.00 9.98 -6.49
CA VAL A 61 -2.52 11.02 -7.40
C VAL A 61 -2.64 12.37 -6.70
N VAL A 62 -3.21 12.39 -5.49
CA VAL A 62 -3.33 13.63 -4.69
C VAL A 62 -1.96 14.22 -4.37
N LEU A 63 -1.02 13.42 -3.88
CA LEU A 63 0.34 13.87 -3.58
C LEU A 63 1.09 14.31 -4.84
N SER A 64 0.89 13.62 -5.97
CA SER A 64 1.52 13.99 -7.23
C SER A 64 1.03 15.35 -7.72
N GLU A 65 -0.26 15.65 -7.64
CA GLU A 65 -0.79 16.97 -8.01
C GLU A 65 -0.25 18.08 -7.10
N MET A 66 -0.01 17.78 -5.82
CA MET A 66 0.50 18.77 -4.85
C MET A 66 2.01 19.02 -4.93
N VAL A 67 2.80 17.97 -5.21
CA VAL A 67 4.27 18.01 -5.12
C VAL A 67 4.94 18.13 -6.48
N VAL A 68 4.35 17.52 -7.52
CA VAL A 68 4.97 17.47 -8.84
C VAL A 68 4.49 18.66 -9.67
N PRO A 69 5.39 19.46 -10.26
CA PRO A 69 5.02 20.63 -11.05
C PRO A 69 4.42 20.29 -12.43
N VAL A 70 4.27 19.01 -12.76
CA VAL A 70 3.78 18.54 -14.05
C VAL A 70 2.30 18.21 -13.93
N PRO A 71 1.42 18.79 -14.78
CA PRO A 71 -0.01 18.57 -14.69
C PRO A 71 -0.37 17.11 -14.96
N LEU A 72 -1.25 16.55 -14.13
CA LEU A 72 -1.73 15.20 -14.29
C LEU A 72 -2.75 15.09 -15.42
N LYS A 73 -2.67 13.98 -16.18
CA LYS A 73 -3.67 13.66 -17.19
C LYS A 73 -5.00 13.28 -16.54
N VAL A 74 -6.10 13.56 -17.24
CA VAL A 74 -7.48 13.19 -16.82
C VAL A 74 -7.60 11.70 -16.46
N SER A 75 -6.83 10.82 -17.10
CA SER A 75 -6.79 9.39 -16.81
C SER A 75 -6.45 9.05 -15.34
N TYR A 76 -5.61 9.84 -14.67
CA TYR A 76 -5.25 9.61 -13.27
C TYR A 76 -6.44 9.86 -12.34
N TYR A 77 -7.22 10.90 -12.62
CA TYR A 77 -8.43 11.22 -11.89
C TYR A 77 -9.53 10.19 -12.13
N LEU A 78 -9.74 9.77 -13.39
CA LEU A 78 -10.69 8.71 -13.73
C LEU A 78 -10.34 7.39 -13.06
N GLY A 79 -9.06 6.99 -13.08
CA GLY A 79 -8.60 5.79 -12.39
C GLY A 79 -8.84 5.87 -10.88
N SER A 80 -8.53 7.00 -10.25
CA SER A 80 -8.77 7.22 -8.82
C SER A 80 -10.27 7.13 -8.49
N GLY A 81 -11.14 7.74 -9.31
CA GLY A 81 -12.58 7.65 -9.17
C GLY A 81 -13.10 6.22 -9.30
N LEU A 82 -12.55 5.44 -10.24
CA LEU A 82 -12.92 4.04 -10.41
C LEU A 82 -12.53 3.17 -9.21
N ILE A 83 -11.36 3.43 -8.60
CA ILE A 83 -10.93 2.74 -7.39
C ILE A 83 -11.86 3.08 -6.21
N LEU A 84 -12.20 4.35 -6.02
CA LEU A 84 -13.17 4.76 -5.00
C LEU A 84 -14.53 4.11 -5.22
N LEU A 85 -14.99 4.03 -6.46
CA LEU A 85 -16.24 3.36 -6.81
C LEU A 85 -16.18 1.86 -6.48
N ALA A 86 -15.08 1.18 -6.81
CA ALA A 86 -14.88 -0.23 -6.48
C ALA A 86 -14.86 -0.46 -4.96
N LEU A 87 -14.21 0.41 -4.18
CA LEU A 87 -14.19 0.36 -2.73
C LEU A 87 -15.59 0.55 -2.14
N TYR A 88 -16.35 1.50 -2.67
CA TYR A 88 -17.72 1.77 -2.26
C TYR A 88 -18.62 0.54 -2.49
N LEU A 89 -18.53 -0.09 -3.66
CA LEU A 89 -19.30 -1.29 -4.01
C LEU A 89 -18.83 -2.55 -3.25
N GLY A 90 -17.53 -2.64 -2.91
CA GLY A 90 -16.92 -3.81 -2.28
C GLY A 90 -17.11 -3.91 -0.75
N ARG A 91 -17.51 -2.81 -0.10
CA ARG A 91 -17.66 -2.70 1.37
C ARG A 91 -18.57 -3.77 1.98
N ASP A 92 -19.68 -4.11 1.33
CA ASP A 92 -20.73 -4.95 1.95
C ASP A 92 -20.45 -6.45 1.86
N ARG A 93 -19.53 -6.89 0.99
CA ARG A 93 -19.21 -8.32 0.77
C ARG A 93 -18.19 -8.90 1.74
N ALA A 94 -17.58 -8.07 2.57
CA ALA A 94 -16.57 -8.48 3.54
C ALA A 94 -17.13 -9.20 4.78
N SER A 95 -18.46 -9.31 4.92
CA SER A 95 -19.15 -9.80 6.14
C SER A 95 -19.60 -11.28 6.12
N VAL A 96 -19.33 -12.04 5.07
CA VAL A 96 -19.77 -13.45 4.98
C VAL A 96 -18.62 -14.40 5.31
N TYR A 97 -18.26 -14.48 6.59
CA TYR A 97 -17.66 -15.71 7.14
C TYR A 97 -18.62 -16.28 8.16
N LYS A 98 -19.47 -17.22 7.71
CA LYS A 98 -20.12 -18.18 8.63
C LYS A 98 -19.09 -19.29 8.85
N PRO A 99 -18.58 -19.48 10.08
CA PRO A 99 -17.90 -20.72 10.40
C PRO A 99 -18.92 -21.83 10.17
N THR A 100 -18.68 -22.70 9.20
CA THR A 100 -19.39 -23.97 9.14
C THR A 100 -18.98 -24.71 10.41
N MET A 101 -19.82 -24.67 11.44
CA MET A 101 -19.69 -25.55 12.58
C MET A 101 -19.65 -26.97 12.02
N LEU A 102 -18.58 -27.71 12.30
CA LEU A 102 -18.51 -29.12 11.92
C LEU A 102 -19.67 -29.84 12.61
N PRO A 103 -20.44 -30.69 11.91
CA PRO A 103 -21.49 -31.46 12.54
C PRO A 103 -20.91 -32.30 13.70
N GLY A 104 -21.41 -32.13 14.93
CA GLY A 104 -21.04 -32.94 16.10
C GLY A 104 -20.11 -32.30 17.15
N MET A 105 -20.13 -30.96 17.33
CA MET A 105 -19.40 -30.26 18.39
C MET A 105 -20.33 -29.62 19.44
N ASP A 106 -21.58 -30.05 19.49
CA ASP A 106 -22.66 -29.61 20.35
C ASP A 106 -22.76 -30.42 21.66
N ASP A 107 -22.08 -31.57 21.73
CA ASP A 107 -22.31 -32.60 22.76
C ASP A 107 -21.08 -32.93 23.66
N VAL A 108 -20.10 -32.03 23.80
CA VAL A 108 -18.96 -32.21 24.74
C VAL A 108 -18.82 -31.04 25.71
#